data_AF-A0A378PKG7-F1
#
_entry.id   AF-A0A378PKG7-F1
#
_cell.length_a   1.000
_cell.length_b   1.000
_cell.length_c   1.000
_cell.angle_alpha   90.00
_cell.angle_beta   90.00
_cell.angle_gamma   90.00
#
_symmetry.space_group_name_H-M   'P 1'
#
loop_
_entity.id
_entity.type
_entity.pdbx_description
1 polymer ?
#
loop_
_entity_poly.entity_id
_entity_poly.type
_entity_poly.pdbx_seq_one_letter_code
_entity_poly.pdbx_strand_id
1 'polypeptide(L)'
;MITLAPLSSTHQNELSYEPGDEQIQFTVLPKDWLDDERADAYKAVILDDDLHQVVGFFVLDIGQDKYRYTDNPNAVLLRSMSINPVFQGKGYAKRALEFNRLKNFC
;
A
#
# COMPACT_ATOMS: atom_id res chain seq x y z
N MET A 1 5.39 -16.14 -4.12
CA MET A 1 4.95 -15.12 -5.14
C MET A 1 4.29 -13.96 -4.38
N ILE A 2 3.81 -12.87 -5.01
CA ILE A 2 3.01 -11.86 -4.27
C ILE A 2 1.65 -11.66 -4.91
N THR A 3 0.67 -11.35 -4.05
CA THR A 3 -0.71 -10.99 -4.41
C THR A 3 -1.09 -9.67 -3.74
N LEU A 4 -1.92 -8.87 -4.43
CA LEU A 4 -2.52 -7.67 -3.86
C LEU A 4 -3.97 -7.98 -3.45
N ALA A 5 -4.34 -7.62 -2.23
CA ALA A 5 -5.71 -7.71 -1.75
C ALA A 5 -6.20 -6.37 -1.20
N PRO A 6 -7.52 -6.10 -1.21
CA PRO A 6 -8.06 -4.90 -0.59
C PRO A 6 -7.78 -4.88 0.92
N LEU A 7 -7.52 -3.69 1.46
CA LEU A 7 -7.45 -3.50 2.91
C LEU A 7 -8.78 -3.92 3.54
N SER A 8 -8.68 -4.77 4.57
CA SER A 8 -9.83 -5.25 5.34
C SER A 8 -9.43 -5.46 6.80
N SER A 9 -10.43 -5.65 7.67
CA SER A 9 -10.18 -5.89 9.08
C SER A 9 -9.41 -7.18 9.38
N THR A 10 -9.47 -8.16 8.48
CA THR A 10 -8.76 -9.44 8.61
C THR A 10 -7.24 -9.27 8.66
N HIS A 11 -6.71 -8.26 7.97
CA HIS A 11 -5.27 -8.05 7.82
C HIS A 11 -4.66 -7.09 8.88
N GLN A 12 -5.47 -6.55 9.79
CA GLN A 12 -5.04 -5.49 10.72
C GLN A 12 -3.87 -5.91 11.62
N ASN A 13 -3.94 -7.12 12.17
CA ASN A 13 -2.92 -7.61 13.10
C ASN A 13 -1.56 -7.73 12.43
N GLU A 14 -1.53 -8.20 11.17
CA GLU A 14 -0.29 -8.35 10.41
C GLU A 14 0.25 -7.02 9.87
N LEU A 15 -0.60 -5.99 9.83
CA LEU A 15 -0.25 -4.60 9.49
C LEU A 15 0.09 -3.75 10.72
N SER A 16 0.07 -4.32 11.93
CA SER A 16 0.38 -3.63 13.19
C SER A 16 1.89 -3.64 13.51
N TYR A 17 2.73 -3.54 12.48
CA TYR A 17 4.17 -3.35 12.63
C TYR A 17 4.50 -1.85 12.68
N GLU A 18 5.56 -1.52 13.41
CA GLU A 18 6.06 -0.15 13.46
C GLU A 18 7.04 0.07 12.29
N PRO A 19 6.80 1.06 11.42
CA PRO A 19 7.83 1.56 10.52
C PRO A 19 9.01 2.06 11.38
N GLY A 20 10.24 1.97 10.87
CA GLY A 20 11.38 2.56 11.59
C GLY A 20 11.20 4.08 11.78
N ASP A 21 11.92 4.67 12.73
CA ASP A 21 11.79 6.11 13.09
C ASP A 21 11.81 7.05 11.88
N GLU A 22 12.65 6.78 10.88
CA GLU A 22 12.73 7.57 9.66
C GLU A 22 11.50 7.47 8.75
N GLN A 23 10.75 6.36 8.81
CA GLN A 23 9.60 6.08 7.95
C GLN A 23 8.31 6.66 8.52
N ILE A 24 8.20 6.75 9.85
CA ILE A 24 6.99 7.24 10.54
C ILE A 24 6.63 8.67 10.10
N GLN A 25 7.61 9.51 9.78
CA GLN A 25 7.36 10.88 9.32
C GLN A 25 6.79 10.98 7.88
N PHE A 26 6.90 9.90 7.09
CA PHE A 26 6.49 9.88 5.67
C PHE A 26 5.32 8.94 5.40
N THR A 27 4.89 8.13 6.37
CA THR A 27 3.80 7.18 6.19
C THR A 27 2.74 7.32 7.28
N VAL A 28 1.48 7.41 6.85
CA VAL A 28 0.33 7.11 7.69
C VAL A 28 0.23 5.60 7.87
N LEU A 29 -0.14 5.12 9.06
CA LEU A 29 -0.20 3.69 9.36
C LEU A 29 -1.40 3.05 8.65
N PRO A 30 -1.34 1.75 8.30
CA PRO A 30 -2.46 1.07 7.65
C PRO A 30 -3.76 1.12 8.47
N LYS A 31 -3.65 1.18 9.79
CA LYS A 31 -4.79 1.29 10.70
C LYS A 31 -5.61 2.57 10.47
N ASP A 32 -4.95 3.69 10.17
CA ASP A 32 -5.62 4.97 10.00
C ASP A 32 -6.39 5.04 8.66
N TRP A 33 -6.11 4.11 7.75
CA TRP A 33 -6.79 3.98 6.47
C TRP A 33 -8.01 3.05 6.50
N LEU A 34 -8.22 2.30 7.59
CA LEU A 34 -9.39 1.43 7.73
C LEU A 34 -10.69 2.24 7.84
N ASP A 35 -10.61 3.41 8.47
CA ASP A 35 -11.73 4.31 8.68
C ASP A 35 -11.90 5.33 7.53
N ASP A 36 -11.00 5.34 6.55
CA ASP A 36 -11.10 6.19 5.38
C ASP A 36 -12.11 5.56 4.39
N GLU A 37 -13.27 6.19 4.24
CA GLU A 37 -14.35 5.76 3.36
C GLU A 37 -14.25 6.35 1.94
N ARG A 38 -13.13 7.01 1.60
CA ARG A 38 -13.01 7.65 0.28
C ARG A 38 -13.01 6.60 -0.83
N ALA A 39 -13.92 6.81 -1.79
CA ALA A 39 -14.05 5.96 -2.98
C ALA A 39 -12.96 6.22 -4.03
N ASP A 40 -12.23 7.34 -3.93
CA ASP A 40 -11.17 7.74 -4.85
C ASP A 40 -9.77 7.27 -4.41
N ALA A 41 -9.70 6.21 -3.59
CA ALA A 41 -8.45 5.61 -3.14
C ALA A 41 -8.54 4.08 -3.04
N TYR A 42 -7.67 3.38 -3.77
CA TYR A 42 -7.50 1.94 -3.62
C TYR A 42 -6.48 1.64 -2.52
N LYS A 43 -6.89 0.90 -1.51
CA LYS A 43 -6.08 0.54 -0.35
C LYS A 43 -5.62 -0.91 -0.51
N ALA A 44 -4.33 -1.11 -0.78
CA ALA A 44 -3.77 -2.39 -1.16
C ALA A 44 -2.90 -2.97 -0.05
N VAL A 45 -3.15 -4.24 0.25
CA VAL A 45 -2.32 -5.09 1.12
C VAL A 45 -1.47 -5.99 0.25
N ILE A 46 -0.18 -6.09 0.56
CA ILE A 46 0.76 -6.96 -0.14
C ILE A 46 0.86 -8.27 0.64
N LEU A 47 0.45 -9.38 0.04
CA LEU A 47 0.60 -10.71 0.60
C LEU A 47 1.75 -11.45 -0.08
N ASP A 48 2.56 -12.13 0.72
CA ASP A 48 3.47 -13.16 0.23
C ASP A 48 2.73 -14.50 0.21
N ASP A 49 2.58 -15.07 -0.99
CA ASP A 49 1.79 -16.30 -1.19
C ASP A 49 2.45 -17.53 -0.55
N ASP A 50 3.76 -17.53 -0.40
CA ASP A 50 4.50 -18.68 0.14
C ASP A 50 4.42 -18.67 1.67
N LEU A 51 4.58 -17.47 2.27
CA LEU A 51 4.49 -17.28 3.72
C LEU A 51 3.04 -17.21 4.22
N HIS A 52 2.08 -16.96 3.34
CA HIS A 52 0.68 -16.66 3.70
C HIS A 52 0.59 -15.50 4.71
N GLN A 53 1.41 -14.46 4.50
CA GLN A 53 1.54 -13.33 5.41
C GLN A 53 1.48 -12.02 4.65
N VAL A 54 0.89 -11.01 5.30
CA VAL A 54 0.97 -9.62 4.88
C VAL A 54 2.37 -9.10 5.14
N VAL A 55 2.99 -8.61 4.08
CA VAL A 55 4.36 -8.08 4.10
C VAL A 55 4.40 -6.56 3.94
N GLY A 56 3.28 -5.94 3.57
CA GLY A 56 3.24 -4.51 3.30
C GLY A 56 1.87 -3.98 2.93
N PHE A 57 1.82 -2.67 2.73
CA PHE A 57 0.63 -1.90 2.42
C PHE A 57 0.96 -0.68 1.58
N PHE A 58 0.01 -0.22 0.77
CA PHE A 58 0.06 1.08 0.11
C PHE A 58 -1.32 1.56 -0.33
N VAL A 59 -1.40 2.84 -0.70
CA VAL A 59 -2.61 3.46 -1.24
C VAL A 59 -2.33 4.03 -2.62
N LEU A 60 -3.25 3.77 -3.54
CA LEU A 60 -3.33 4.42 -4.86
C LEU A 60 -4.49 5.42 -4.85
N ASP A 61 -4.15 6.69 -4.70
CA ASP A 61 -5.10 7.80 -4.65
C ASP A 61 -5.33 8.34 -6.08
N ILE A 62 -6.56 8.19 -6.57
CA ILE A 62 -7.02 8.69 -7.87
C ILE A 62 -7.79 10.00 -7.74
N GLY A 63 -7.86 10.57 -6.54
CA GLY A 63 -8.52 11.81 -6.21
C GLY A 63 -7.83 13.05 -6.77
N GLN A 64 -8.25 14.22 -6.29
CA GLN A 64 -7.80 15.52 -6.80
C GLN A 64 -6.38 15.91 -6.32
N ASP A 65 -5.88 15.30 -5.25
CA ASP A 65 -4.59 15.68 -4.65
C ASP A 65 -3.38 15.40 -5.56
N LYS A 66 -3.51 14.51 -6.56
CA LYS A 66 -2.48 14.31 -7.59
C LYS A 66 -2.12 15.61 -8.33
N TYR A 67 -3.07 16.55 -8.43
CA TYR A 67 -2.87 17.82 -9.12
C TYR A 67 -1.93 18.79 -8.39
N ARG A 68 -1.53 18.49 -7.15
CA ARG A 68 -0.45 19.20 -6.46
C ARG A 68 0.93 18.88 -7.04
N TYR A 69 1.07 17.75 -7.74
CA TYR A 69 2.36 17.22 -8.20
C TYR A 69 2.46 17.12 -9.73
N THR A 70 1.34 17.00 -10.43
CA THR A 70 1.30 16.87 -11.89
C THR A 70 -0.04 17.34 -12.46
N ASP A 71 -0.07 17.84 -13.68
CA ASP A 71 -1.28 18.18 -14.44
C ASP A 71 -1.88 17.00 -15.23
N ASN A 72 -1.23 15.83 -15.21
CA ASN A 72 -1.69 14.65 -15.92
C ASN A 72 -2.97 14.07 -15.29
N PRO A 73 -4.13 14.09 -15.99
CA PRO A 73 -5.39 13.60 -15.43
C PRO A 73 -5.40 12.08 -15.22
N ASN A 74 -4.53 11.34 -15.92
CA ASN A 74 -4.40 9.88 -15.82
C ASN A 74 -3.36 9.45 -14.78
N ALA A 75 -2.74 10.38 -14.06
CA ALA A 75 -1.80 10.04 -13.00
C ALA A 75 -2.51 9.44 -11.79
N VAL A 76 -1.79 8.62 -11.03
CA VAL A 76 -2.22 8.06 -9.75
C VAL A 76 -1.18 8.44 -8.70
N LEU A 77 -1.64 8.91 -7.55
CA LEU A 77 -0.77 9.31 -6.47
C LEU A 77 -0.53 8.12 -5.52
N LEU A 78 0.72 7.65 -5.45
CA LEU A 78 1.13 6.61 -4.51
C LEU A 78 1.31 7.24 -3.11
N ARG A 79 0.66 6.66 -2.10
CA ARG A 79 0.75 7.10 -0.70
C ARG A 79 0.96 5.93 0.25
N SER A 80 1.41 6.25 1.47
CA SER A 80 1.50 5.32 2.60
C SER A 80 2.15 3.98 2.25
N MET A 81 3.15 4.01 1.37
CA MET A 81 3.90 2.82 0.98
C MET A 81 4.73 2.37 2.17
N SER A 82 4.38 1.21 2.73
CA SER A 82 5.05 0.66 3.89
C SER A 82 5.28 -0.84 3.72
N ILE A 83 6.48 -1.30 4.07
CA ILE A 83 6.86 -2.70 4.06
C ILE A 83 7.29 -3.02 5.49
N ASN A 84 6.76 -4.10 6.05
CA ASN A 84 7.15 -4.54 7.38
C ASN A 84 8.68 -4.70 7.43
N PRO A 85 9.37 -4.08 8.42
CA PRO A 85 10.83 -4.09 8.51
C PRO A 85 11.48 -5.48 8.31
N VAL A 86 10.86 -6.55 8.81
CA VAL A 86 11.39 -7.92 8.69
C VAL A 86 11.39 -8.47 7.25
N PHE A 87 10.64 -7.83 6.35
CA PHE A 87 10.51 -8.18 4.93
C PHE A 87 11.17 -7.16 3.99
N GLN A 88 11.77 -6.09 4.52
CA GLN A 88 12.48 -5.10 3.70
C GLN A 88 13.73 -5.69 3.02
N GLY A 89 14.23 -5.02 1.98
CA GLY A 89 15.36 -5.49 1.17
C GLY A 89 15.06 -6.66 0.22
N LYS A 90 13.85 -7.24 0.26
CA LYS A 90 13.43 -8.39 -0.56
C LYS A 90 12.65 -8.00 -1.84
N GLY A 91 12.59 -6.72 -2.18
CA GLY A 91 11.95 -6.24 -3.41
C GLY A 91 10.42 -6.34 -3.46
N TYR A 92 9.73 -6.55 -2.33
CA TYR A 92 8.25 -6.58 -2.28
C TYR A 92 7.61 -5.32 -2.84
N ALA A 93 8.10 -4.15 -2.42
CA ALA A 93 7.61 -2.85 -2.88
C ALA A 93 7.66 -2.72 -4.41
N LYS A 94 8.79 -3.08 -5.00
CA LYS A 94 9.00 -3.03 -6.44
C LYS A 94 8.04 -3.97 -7.17
N ARG A 95 7.91 -5.23 -6.71
CA ARG A 95 7.03 -6.22 -7.31
C ARG A 95 5.55 -5.81 -7.22
N ALA A 96 5.15 -5.19 -6.11
CA ALA A 96 3.77 -4.73 -5.91
C ALA A 96 3.34 -3.67 -6.93
N LEU A 97 4.29 -2.83 -7.38
CA LEU A 97 4.07 -1.77 -8.36
C LEU A 97 4.26 -2.24 -9.82
N GLU A 98 4.51 -3.52 -10.07
CA GLU A 98 4.56 -4.04 -11.44
C GLU A 98 3.19 -3.92 -12.12
N PHE A 99 3.19 -3.57 -13.41
CA PHE A 99 1.97 -3.36 -14.20
C PHE A 99 0.97 -4.51 -14.09
N ASN A 100 1.45 -5.76 -14.13
CA ASN A 100 0.58 -6.94 -14.03
C ASN A 100 -0.05 -7.12 -12.65
N ARG A 101 0.58 -6.60 -11.59
CA ARG A 101 0.00 -6.63 -10.24
C ARG A 101 -1.06 -5.56 -10.09
N LEU A 102 -0.76 -4.34 -10.54
CA LEU A 102 -1.69 -3.22 -10.47
C LEU A 102 -2.93 -3.44 -11.34
N LYS A 103 -2.75 -3.87 -12.60
CA LYS A 103 -3.85 -4.12 -13.55
C LYS A 103 -4.89 -5.14 -13.06
N ASN A 104 -4.46 -6.11 -12.26
CA ASN A 104 -5.34 -7.14 -11.72
C ASN A 104 -6.05 -6.71 -10.43
N PHE A 105 -5.62 -5.59 -9.83
CA PHE A 105 -6.12 -5.09 -8.56
C PHE A 105 -7.11 -3.93 -8.73
N CYS A 106 -6.82 -2.98 -9.62
CA CYS A 106 -7.63 -1.79 -9.88
C CYS A 106 -7.81 -1.53 -11.38
#